data_AF-A0A8T6PYY8-F1
#
_entry.id   AF-A0A8T6PYY8-F1
#
_cell.length_a   1.000
_cell.length_b   1.000
_cell.length_c   1.000
_cell.angle_alpha   90.00
_cell.angle_beta   90.00
_cell.angle_gamma   90.00
#
_symmetry.space_group_name_H-M   'P 1'
#
loop_
_entity.id
_entity.type
_entity.pdbx_description
1 polymer ?
#
loop_
_entity_poly.entity_id
_entity_poly.type
_entity_poly.pdbx_seq_one_letter_code
_entity_poly.pdbx_strand_id
1 'polypeptide(L)' 'MTKSVSTSKKAHKQHSPEFRSEALKLAERIGVTAAACELSLYESQLYNWRSKQQNQQTSSERELEMSTEIAR' A
#
# COMPACT_ATOMS: atom_id res chain seq x y z
N MET A 1 26.62 13.03 9.87
CA MET A 1 25.85 12.04 9.08
C MET A 1 25.02 11.22 10.07
N THR A 2 23.74 11.57 10.24
CA THR A 2 22.87 10.97 11.27
C THR A 2 22.33 9.62 10.79
N LYS A 3 22.55 8.60 11.63
CA LYS A 3 22.20 7.19 11.43
C LYS A 3 20.68 6.99 11.49
N SER A 4 20.09 6.35 10.47
CA SER A 4 18.68 5.94 10.48
C SER A 4 18.52 4.72 11.39
N VAL A 5 17.91 4.93 12.56
CA VAL A 5 17.64 3.89 13.55
C VAL A 5 16.44 3.07 13.09
N SER A 6 16.68 1.83 12.65
CA SER A 6 15.64 0.84 12.37
C SER A 6 14.99 0.41 13.69
N THR A 7 13.89 1.06 14.05
CA THR A 7 13.09 0.64 15.21
C THR A 7 12.47 -0.72 14.93
N SER A 8 13.04 -1.76 15.53
CA SER A 8 12.44 -3.10 15.62
C SER A 8 11.14 -3.02 16.43
N LYS A 9 10.03 -2.74 15.75
CA LYS A 9 8.67 -2.94 16.29
C LYS A 9 8.30 -4.40 16.03
N LYS A 10 7.76 -5.08 17.05
CA LYS A 10 7.17 -6.45 16.97
C LYS A 10 6.64 -6.69 15.56
N ALA A 11 7.13 -7.75 14.91
CA ALA A 11 6.79 -8.10 13.53
C ALA A 11 5.27 -8.32 13.41
N HIS A 12 4.54 -7.23 13.23
CA HIS A 12 3.16 -7.25 12.82
C HIS A 12 3.13 -7.96 11.47
N LYS A 13 2.15 -8.83 11.20
CA LYS A 13 2.09 -9.57 9.93
C LYS A 13 2.19 -8.58 8.77
N GLN A 14 3.38 -8.47 8.19
CA GLN A 14 3.62 -7.55 7.09
C GLN A 14 3.18 -8.25 5.83
N HIS A 15 2.03 -7.83 5.31
CA HIS A 15 1.59 -8.24 3.99
C HIS A 15 2.53 -7.63 2.95
N SER A 16 3.04 -8.45 2.03
CA SER A 16 3.89 -8.00 0.93
C SER A 16 3.09 -7.08 -0.01
N PRO A 17 3.75 -6.14 -0.72
CA PRO A 17 3.06 -5.22 -1.62
C PRO A 17 2.31 -5.93 -2.76
N GLU A 18 2.81 -7.08 -3.21
CA GLU A 18 2.15 -7.94 -4.22
C GLU A 18 0.85 -8.51 -3.66
N PHE A 19 0.87 -9.06 -2.44
CA PHE A 19 -0.32 -9.58 -1.76
C PHE A 19 -1.39 -8.50 -1.56
N ARG A 20 -0.98 -7.28 -1.19
CA ARG A 20 -1.93 -6.16 -1.04
C ARG A 20 -2.58 -5.79 -2.37
N SER A 21 -1.81 -5.80 -3.45
CA SER A 21 -2.30 -5.49 -4.80
C SER A 21 -3.27 -6.56 -5.29
N GLU A 22 -2.98 -7.84 -5.04
CA GLU A 22 -3.86 -8.95 -5.37
C GLU A 22 -5.14 -8.92 -4.54
N ALA A 23 -5.05 -8.64 -3.24
CA ALA A 23 -6.20 -8.47 -2.37
C ALA A 23 -7.11 -7.33 -2.82
N LEU A 24 -6.53 -6.21 -3.29
CA LEU A 24 -7.30 -5.09 -3.85
C LEU A 24 -7.98 -5.47 -5.17
N LYS A 25 -7.31 -6.21 -6.07
CA LYS A 25 -7.92 -6.74 -7.30
C LYS A 25 -9.08 -7.70 -7.00
N LEU A 26 -8.91 -8.55 -5.99
CA LEU A 26 -9.97 -9.46 -5.54
C LEU A 26 -11.16 -8.65 -5.01
N ALA A 27 -10.90 -7.64 -4.16
CA ALA A 27 -11.94 -6.76 -3.63
C ALA A 27 -12.69 -5.97 -4.73
N GLU A 28 -12.06 -5.65 -5.86
CA GLU A 28 -12.74 -5.05 -7.01
C GLU A 28 -13.64 -6.04 -7.75
N ARG A 29 -13.28 -7.33 -7.76
CA ARG A 29 -14.06 -8.37 -8.45
C ARG A 29 -15.26 -8.88 -7.66
N ILE A 30 -15.07 -9.13 -6.36
CA ILE A 30 -16.09 -9.77 -5.50
C ILE A 30 -16.62 -8.84 -4.39
N GLY A 31 -16.03 -7.66 -4.24
CA GLY A 31 -16.35 -6.72 -3.16
C GLY A 31 -15.41 -6.84 -1.96
N VAL A 32 -15.31 -5.77 -1.18
CA VAL A 32 -14.39 -5.66 -0.02
C VAL A 32 -14.74 -6.68 1.06
N THR A 33 -16.02 -6.84 1.39
CA THR A 33 -16.48 -7.79 2.42
C THR A 33 -16.17 -9.23 2.04
N ALA A 34 -16.45 -9.62 0.80
CA ALA A 34 -16.20 -10.98 0.33
C ALA A 34 -14.69 -11.28 0.28
N ALA A 35 -13.88 -10.35 -0.23
CA ALA A 35 -12.43 -10.49 -0.27
C ALA A 35 -11.79 -10.51 1.13
N ALA A 36 -12.31 -9.72 2.07
CA ALA A 36 -11.88 -9.75 3.46
C ALA A 36 -12.12 -11.12 4.10
N CYS A 37 -13.30 -11.70 3.90
CA CYS A 37 -13.64 -13.05 4.37
C CYS A 37 -12.73 -14.12 3.74
N GLU A 38 -12.55 -14.10 2.41
CA GLU A 38 -11.74 -15.08 1.69
C GLU A 38 -10.27 -15.06 2.10
N LEU A 39 -9.72 -13.85 2.30
CA LEU A 39 -8.33 -13.67 2.73
C LEU A 39 -8.14 -13.70 4.26
N SER A 40 -9.23 -13.89 5.02
CA SER A 40 -9.25 -13.79 6.48
C SER A 40 -8.59 -12.48 6.99
N LEU A 41 -8.88 -11.39 6.30
CA LEU A 41 -8.44 -10.03 6.61
C LEU A 41 -9.57 -9.23 7.24
N TYR A 42 -9.22 -8.14 7.90
CA TYR A 42 -10.21 -7.17 8.34
C TYR A 42 -10.51 -6.18 7.19
N GLU A 43 -11.78 -5.82 6.99
CA GLU A 43 -12.18 -4.89 5.90
C GLU A 43 -11.42 -3.55 5.97
N SER A 44 -11.18 -3.05 7.19
CA SER A 44 -10.38 -1.85 7.44
C SER A 44 -8.97 -1.94 6.88
N GLN A 45 -8.37 -3.12 6.75
CA GLN A 45 -7.05 -3.29 6.13
C GLN A 45 -7.12 -2.98 4.63
N LEU A 46 -8.16 -3.46 3.94
CA LEU A 46 -8.38 -3.18 2.51
C LEU A 46 -8.63 -1.69 2.27
N TYR A 47 -9.44 -1.03 3.10
CA TYR A 47 -9.64 0.42 3.03
C TYR A 47 -8.34 1.20 3.25
N ASN A 48 -7.56 0.82 4.26
CA ASN A 48 -6.26 1.43 4.52
C ASN A 48 -5.27 1.21 3.36
N TRP A 49 -5.27 0.04 2.72
CA TRP A 49 -4.41 -0.23 1.57
C TRP A 49 -4.82 0.56 0.34
N ARG A 50 -6.12 0.69 0.06
CA ARG A 50 -6.64 1.51 -1.03
C ARG A 50 -6.25 2.97 -0.84
N SER A 51 -6.43 3.50 0.38
CA SER A 51 -6.00 4.86 0.72
C SER A 51 -4.48 5.05 0.59
N LYS A 52 -3.67 4.10 1.07
CA LYS A 52 -2.21 4.14 0.92
C LYS A 52 -1.74 4.03 -0.53
N GLN A 53 -2.40 3.20 -1.35
CA GLN A 53 -2.10 3.07 -2.77
C GLN A 53 -2.35 4.40 -3.49
N GLN A 54 -3.48 5.05 -3.22
CA GLN A 54 -3.79 6.36 -3.78
C GLN A 54 -2.78 7.42 -3.32
N ASN A 55 -2.46 7.44 -2.02
CA ASN A 55 -1.51 8.40 -1.47
C ASN A 55 -0.09 8.20 -2.04
N GLN A 56 0.32 6.94 -2.25
CA GLN A 56 1.57 6.60 -2.92
C GLN A 56 1.57 6.97 -4.41
N GLN A 57 0.46 6.79 -5.12
CA GLN A 57 0.34 7.27 -6.52
C GLN A 57 0.52 8.79 -6.56
N THR A 58 -0.21 9.55 -5.74
CA THR A 58 -0.03 11.02 -5.70
C THR A 58 1.36 11.47 -5.22
N SER A 59 2.02 10.69 -4.36
CA SER A 59 3.39 11.01 -3.95
C SER A 59 4.40 10.67 -5.04
N SER A 60 4.22 9.52 -5.70
CA SER A 60 5.09 9.03 -6.77
C SER A 60 4.92 9.84 -8.04
N GLU A 61 3.72 10.34 -8.36
CA GLU A 61 3.49 11.27 -9.46
C GLU A 61 4.20 12.60 -9.20
N ARG A 62 4.13 13.15 -7.98
CA ARG A 62 4.88 14.38 -7.64
C ARG A 62 6.40 14.19 -7.68
N GLU A 63 6.91 13.05 -7.23
CA GLU A 63 8.35 12.75 -7.34
C GLU A 63 8.79 12.49 -8.79
N LEU A 64 7.93 11.87 -9.60
CA LEU A 64 8.17 11.66 -11.03
C LEU A 64 8.14 12.99 -11.81
N GLU A 65 7.19 13.88 -11.52
CA GLU A 65 7.06 15.20 -12.14
C GLU A 65 8.23 16.12 -11.76
N MET A 66 8.73 16.05 -10.52
CA MET A 66 9.99 16.69 -10.14
C MET A 66 11.21 16.10 -10.88
N SER A 67 11.22 14.78 -11.10
CA SER A 67 12.33 14.10 -11.78
C SER A 67 12.39 14.41 -13.28
N THR A 68 11.24 14.65 -13.93
CA THR A 68 11.16 15.05 -15.34
C THR A 68 11.43 16.54 -15.56
N GLU A 69 11.23 17.39 -14.55
CA GLU A 69 11.56 18.83 -14.60
C GLU A 69 13.08 19.08 -14.46
N ILE A 70 13.82 18.26 -13.71
CA ILE A 70 15.28 18.41 -13.51
C ILE A 70 16.10 17.99 -14.76
N ALA A 71 15.49 17.31 -15.72
CA ALA A 71 16.13 16.86 -16.95
C ALA A 71 15.89 17.78 -18.17
N ARG A 72 15.24 18.93 -17.98
CA ARG A 72 15.13 20.02 -18.99
C ARG A 72 16.12 21.14 -18.68
#